data_AF-A0A8X7VAG5-F1
#
_entry.id   AF-A0A8X7VAG5-F1
#
_cell.length_a   1.000
_cell.length_b   1.000
_cell.length_c   1.000
_cell.angle_alpha   90.00
_cell.angle_beta   90.00
_cell.angle_gamma   90.00
#
_symmetry.space_group_name_H-M   'P 1'
#
loop_
_entity.id
_entity.type
_entity.pdbx_description
1 polymer ?
#
loop_
_entity_poly.entity_id
_entity_poly.type
_entity_poly.pdbx_seq_one_letter_code
_entity_poly.pdbx_strand_id
1 'polypeptide(L)'
;MDYYDVMFKSKDVTLPRNHKQRINVEQHCLARDIIACEGADRVERHELLGKWRSRFEMAGFTPYPLSPLVNSTIRSLLRNYSDSLGWKKEMEPPCILVG
;
A
#
# COMPACT_ATOMS: atom_id res chain seq x y z
N MET A 1 -9.70 -8.04 -6.08
CA MET A 1 -9.79 -6.81 -6.90
C MET A 1 -9.90 -5.56 -6.02
N ASP A 2 -10.53 -5.67 -4.85
CA ASP A 2 -10.78 -4.57 -3.91
C ASP A 2 -9.55 -3.72 -3.54
N TYR A 3 -8.37 -4.34 -3.39
CA TYR A 3 -7.11 -3.60 -3.16
C TYR A 3 -6.79 -2.58 -4.26
N TYR A 4 -6.88 -3.00 -5.52
CA TYR A 4 -6.61 -2.10 -6.65
C TYR A 4 -7.73 -1.09 -6.85
N ASP A 5 -8.99 -1.45 -6.55
CA ASP A 5 -10.12 -0.51 -6.57
C ASP A 5 -9.93 0.64 -5.56
N VAL A 6 -9.54 0.32 -4.32
CA VAL A 6 -9.18 1.33 -3.30
C VAL A 6 -8.00 2.19 -3.77
N MET A 7 -6.97 1.59 -4.38
CA MET A 7 -5.82 2.32 -4.94
C MET A 7 -6.22 3.27 -6.09
N PHE A 8 -7.09 2.85 -7.01
CA PHE A 8 -7.58 3.72 -8.09
C PHE A 8 -8.47 4.85 -7.56
N LYS A 9 -9.37 4.54 -6.61
CA LYS A 9 -10.21 5.54 -5.93
C LYS A 9 -9.38 6.58 -5.19
N SER A 10 -8.25 6.17 -4.58
CA SER A 10 -7.33 7.09 -3.92
C SER A 10 -6.81 8.19 -4.86
N LYS A 11 -6.45 7.80 -6.09
CA LYS A 11 -5.91 8.69 -7.13
C LYS A 11 -6.99 9.55 -7.79
N ASP A 12 -8.22 9.03 -7.88
CA ASP A 12 -9.37 9.79 -8.39
C ASP A 12 -9.63 11.06 -7.56
N VAL A 13 -9.33 11.04 -6.26
CA VAL A 13 -9.52 12.20 -5.37
C VAL A 13 -8.33 13.16 -5.40
N THR A 14 -7.11 12.69 -5.66
CA THR A 14 -5.91 13.54 -5.63
C THR A 14 -5.56 14.19 -6.97
N LEU A 15 -5.93 13.60 -8.11
CA LEU A 15 -5.53 14.07 -9.44
C LEU A 15 -6.64 13.96 -10.50
N PRO A 16 -6.87 15.00 -11.33
CA PRO A 16 -7.81 14.94 -12.45
C PRO A 16 -7.47 13.82 -13.43
N ARG A 17 -8.50 13.20 -14.03
CA ARG A 17 -8.34 12.06 -14.96
C ARG A 17 -7.49 12.34 -16.19
N ASN A 18 -7.48 13.58 -16.67
CA ASN A 18 -6.70 13.99 -17.85
C ASN A 18 -5.24 14.35 -17.52
N HIS A 19 -4.81 14.20 -16.26
CA HIS A 19 -3.46 14.53 -15.85
C HIS A 19 -2.46 13.51 -16.38
N LYS A 20 -1.54 13.94 -17.26
CA LYS A 20 -0.60 13.04 -17.95
C LYS A 20 0.24 12.16 -17.00
N GLN A 21 0.64 12.69 -15.85
CA GLN A 21 1.39 11.89 -14.87
C GLN A 21 0.52 10.78 -14.24
N ARG A 22 -0.78 11.02 -14.07
CA ARG A 22 -1.71 10.03 -13.54
C ARG A 22 -1.86 8.86 -14.53
N ILE A 23 -2.11 9.19 -15.81
CA ILE A 23 -2.24 8.21 -16.89
C ILE A 23 -0.98 7.34 -16.98
N ASN A 24 0.21 7.95 -16.93
CA ASN A 24 1.47 7.22 -16.99
C ASN A 24 1.63 6.22 -15.83
N VAL A 25 1.38 6.64 -14.58
CA VAL A 25 1.51 5.74 -13.41
C VAL A 25 0.44 4.63 -13.43
N GLU A 26 -0.78 4.93 -13.86
CA GLU A 26 -1.83 3.90 -13.98
C GLU A 26 -1.49 2.85 -15.04
N GLN A 27 -0.98 3.28 -16.21
CA GLN A 27 -0.64 2.37 -17.31
C GLN A 27 0.67 1.59 -17.10
N HIS A 28 1.72 2.25 -16.62
CA HIS A 28 3.05 1.65 -16.58
C HIS A 28 3.44 1.01 -15.25
N CYS A 29 2.76 1.37 -14.15
CA CYS A 29 2.97 0.73 -12.86
C CYS A 29 1.80 -0.23 -12.56
N LEU A 30 0.57 0.31 -12.43
CA LEU A 30 -0.54 -0.49 -11.92
C LEU A 30 -1.05 -1.54 -12.91
N ALA A 31 -1.27 -1.19 -14.18
CA ALA A 31 -1.80 -2.15 -15.16
C ALA A 31 -0.83 -3.31 -15.43
N ARG A 32 0.48 -3.03 -15.40
CA ARG A 32 1.53 -4.04 -15.56
C ARG A 32 1.52 -5.06 -14.41
N ASP A 33 1.32 -4.60 -13.18
CA ASP A 33 1.36 -5.45 -11.99
C ASP A 33 0.11 -6.32 -11.80
N ILE A 34 -1.01 -5.95 -12.45
CA ILE A 34 -2.31 -6.63 -12.33
C ILE A 34 -2.55 -7.65 -13.45
N ILE A 35 -2.24 -7.29 -14.71
CA ILE A 35 -2.74 -8.00 -15.90
C ILE A 35 -1.63 -8.53 -16.80
N ALA A 36 -0.44 -7.91 -16.83
CA ALA A 36 0.51 -8.13 -17.92
C ALA A 36 1.36 -9.40 -17.82
N CYS A 37 1.36 -10.11 -16.69
CA CYS A 37 2.23 -11.28 -16.49
C CYS A 37 1.53 -12.38 -15.67
N GLU A 38 1.52 -13.62 -16.20
CA GLU A 38 1.07 -14.83 -15.50
C GLU A 38 2.27 -15.75 -15.18
N GLY A 39 2.12 -16.64 -14.19
CA GLY A 39 3.14 -17.65 -13.89
C GLY A 39 4.51 -17.07 -13.49
N ALA A 40 5.58 -17.56 -14.15
CA ALA A 40 6.97 -17.18 -13.88
C ALA A 40 7.31 -15.74 -14.32
N ASP A 41 6.55 -15.17 -15.26
CA ASP A 41 6.78 -13.82 -15.77
C ASP A 41 6.26 -12.76 -14.80
N ARG A 42 5.40 -13.15 -13.85
CA ARG A 42 4.92 -12.24 -12.80
C ARG A 42 5.97 -12.10 -11.71
N VAL A 43 6.76 -11.04 -11.82
CA VAL A 43 7.82 -10.68 -10.87
C VAL A 43 7.24 -10.09 -9.58
N GLU A 44 6.21 -9.23 -9.68
CA GLU A 44 5.62 -8.57 -8.50
C GLU A 44 4.49 -9.41 -7.89
N ARG A 45 4.73 -9.98 -6.70
CA ARG A 45 3.80 -10.86 -5.99
C ARG A 45 3.51 -10.31 -4.60
N HIS A 46 2.55 -9.40 -4.53
CA HIS A 46 2.03 -8.88 -3.27
C HIS A 46 1.46 -10.03 -2.42
N GLU A 47 1.91 -10.11 -1.17
CA GLU A 47 1.45 -11.08 -0.20
C GLU A 47 0.96 -10.37 1.06
N LEU A 48 0.01 -10.98 1.75
CA LEU A 48 -0.52 -10.44 3.01
C LEU A 48 0.60 -10.28 4.04
N LEU A 49 0.49 -9.24 4.88
CA LEU A 49 1.46 -8.97 5.94
C LEU A 49 1.73 -10.21 6.82
N GLY A 50 0.70 -11.00 7.14
CA GLY A 50 0.83 -12.22 7.92
C GLY A 50 1.79 -13.25 7.30
N LYS A 51 1.84 -13.35 5.96
CA LYS A 51 2.80 -14.22 5.26
C LYS A 51 4.23 -13.73 5.42
N TRP A 52 4.44 -12.42 5.31
CA TRP A 52 5.76 -11.81 5.52
C TRP A 52 6.22 -11.98 6.98
N ARG A 53 5.33 -11.76 7.95
CA ARG A 53 5.62 -11.98 9.38
C ARG A 53 6.09 -13.42 9.62
N SER A 54 5.36 -14.40 9.10
CA SER A 54 5.75 -15.81 9.21
C SER A 54 7.11 -16.12 8.58
N ARG A 55 7.43 -15.56 7.40
CA ARG A 55 8.75 -15.73 6.77
C ARG A 55 9.89 -15.13 7.58
N PHE A 56 9.69 -13.94 8.14
CA PHE A 56 10.69 -13.30 9.00
C PHE A 56 10.92 -14.11 10.28
N GLU A 57 9.85 -14.57 10.93
CA GLU A 57 9.95 -15.42 12.12
C GLU A 57 10.67 -16.74 11.83
N MET A 58 10.36 -17.40 10.72
CA MET A 58 11.04 -18.63 10.29
C MET A 58 12.53 -18.42 10.01
N ALA A 59 12.92 -17.22 9.57
CA ALA A 59 14.32 -16.85 9.36
C ALA A 59 15.01 -16.34 10.65
N GLY A 60 14.34 -16.42 11.80
CA GLY A 60 14.88 -16.04 13.11
C GLY A 60 14.78 -14.55 13.44
N PHE A 61 14.04 -13.76 12.65
CA PHE A 61 13.82 -12.35 12.94
C PHE A 61 12.64 -12.16 13.89
N THR A 62 12.80 -11.22 14.82
CA THR A 62 11.71 -10.80 15.72
C THR A 62 11.19 -9.42 15.32
N PRO A 63 9.86 -9.19 15.33
CA PRO A 63 9.30 -7.89 15.03
C PRO A 63 9.72 -6.82 16.06
N TYR A 64 10.11 -5.61 15.61
CA TYR A 64 10.53 -4.50 16.50
C TYR A 64 9.58 -3.30 16.37
N PRO A 65 9.04 -2.75 17.48
CA PRO A 65 8.09 -1.65 17.42
C PRO A 65 8.72 -0.38 16.87
N LEU A 66 8.01 0.30 15.97
CA LEU A 66 8.39 1.63 15.51
C LEU A 66 8.40 2.62 16.68
N SER A 67 9.32 3.59 16.65
CA SER A 67 9.42 4.60 17.70
C SER A 67 8.14 5.43 17.80
N PRO A 68 7.78 5.96 18.99
CA PRO A 68 6.62 6.82 19.16
C PRO A 68 6.61 8.05 18.23
N LEU A 69 7.78 8.61 17.95
CA LEU A 69 7.96 9.75 17.04
C LEU A 69 7.67 9.37 15.58
N VAL A 70 8.14 8.21 15.13
CA VAL A 70 7.85 7.72 13.79
C VAL A 70 6.36 7.46 13.66
N ASN A 71 5.76 6.81 14.66
CA ASN A 71 4.33 6.56 14.69
C ASN A 71 3.50 7.85 14.69
N SER A 72 3.90 8.89 15.41
CA SER A 72 3.19 10.18 15.40
C SER A 72 3.33 10.89 14.06
N THR A 73 4.51 10.87 13.45
CA THR A 73 4.78 11.48 12.15
C THR A 73 3.94 10.83 11.05
N ILE A 74 3.90 9.50 11.02
CA ILE A 74 3.08 8.75 10.06
C ILE A 74 1.59 9.04 10.28
N ARG A 75 1.12 9.08 11.54
CA ARG A 75 -0.28 9.43 11.84
C ARG A 75 -0.65 10.82 11.34
N SER A 76 0.23 11.81 11.51
CA SER A 76 0.03 13.18 11.04
C SER A 76 0.00 13.26 9.51
N LEU A 77 0.94 12.60 8.83
CA LEU A 77 0.95 12.51 7.37
C LEU A 77 -0.35 11.90 6.85
N LEU A 78 -0.75 10.76 7.40
CA LEU A 78 -1.98 10.07 6.99
C LEU A 78 -3.23 10.90 7.27
N ARG A 79 -3.25 11.74 8.32
CA ARG A 79 -4.39 12.63 8.60
C ARG A 79 -4.58 13.65 7.48
N ASN A 80 -3.49 14.24 6.99
CA ASN A 80 -3.52 15.19 5.88
C ASN A 80 -4.07 14.56 4.58
N TYR A 81 -3.88 13.25 4.39
CA TYR A 81 -4.45 12.51 3.25
C TYR A 81 -5.87 12.00 3.51
N SER A 82 -6.25 11.67 4.75
CA SER A 82 -7.55 11.06 5.06
C SER A 82 -8.70 12.05 5.06
N ASP A 83 -8.45 13.31 5.35
CA ASP A 83 -9.49 14.36 5.38
C ASP A 83 -10.15 14.56 4.00
N SER A 84 -9.51 14.10 2.92
CA SER A 84 -10.09 14.08 1.57
C SER A 84 -10.71 12.75 1.15
N LEU A 85 -10.44 11.64 1.86
CA LEU A 85 -10.64 10.29 1.33
C LEU A 85 -11.32 9.25 2.25
N GLY A 86 -11.52 9.53 3.56
CA GLY A 86 -12.34 8.66 4.43
C GLY A 86 -11.76 7.27 4.81
N TRP A 87 -10.44 7.11 4.81
CA TRP A 87 -9.73 5.85 5.13
C TRP A 87 -9.95 5.41 6.59
N LYS A 88 -10.13 4.10 6.82
CA LYS A 88 -10.19 3.50 8.17
C LYS A 88 -8.84 2.88 8.52
N LYS A 89 -8.21 3.36 9.59
CA LYS A 89 -6.89 2.90 10.05
C LYS A 89 -7.02 1.66 10.94
N GLU A 90 -6.27 0.61 10.64
CA GLU A 90 -6.05 -0.53 11.55
C GLU A 90 -4.55 -0.65 11.86
N MET A 91 -4.19 -0.63 13.14
CA MET A 91 -2.80 -0.65 13.60
C MET A 91 -2.46 -2.06 14.10
N GLU A 92 -1.63 -2.78 13.34
CA GLU A 92 -1.18 -4.15 13.64
C GLU A 92 0.30 -4.16 14.04
N PRO A 93 0.64 -3.93 15.32
CA PRO A 93 2.03 -3.79 15.74
C PRO A 93 2.88 -5.02 15.35
N PRO A 94 4.15 -4.82 14.91
CA PRO A 94 4.87 -3.55 14.77
C PRO A 94 4.76 -2.89 13.39
N CYS A 95 3.81 -3.31 12.56
CA CYS A 95 3.65 -2.81 11.21
C CYS A 95 2.48 -1.82 11.13
N ILE A 96 2.50 -0.97 10.09
CA ILE A 96 1.38 -0.07 9.80
C ILE A 96 0.75 -0.56 8.51
N LEU A 97 -0.53 -0.91 8.56
CA LEU A 97 -1.35 -1.16 7.39
C LEU A 97 -2.02 0.16 6.99
N VAL A 98 -1.81 0.57 5.74
CA VAL A 98 -2.50 1.73 5.15
C VAL A 98 -3.55 1.18 4.20
N GLY A 99 -4.84 1.41 4.50
CA GLY A 99 -5.99 0.85 3.79
C GLY A 99 -7.24 1.71 3.94
#